data_AF-A0A550C6E7-F1
#
_entry.id   AF-A0A550C6E7-F1
#
_cell.length_a   1.000
_cell.length_b   1.000
_cell.length_c   1.000
_cell.angle_alpha   90.00
_cell.angle_beta   90.00
_cell.angle_gamma   90.00
#
_symmetry.space_group_name_H-M   'P 1'
#
loop_
_entity.id
_entity.type
_entity.pdbx_description
1 polymer ?
#
loop_
_entity_poly.entity_id
_entity_poly.type
_entity_poly.pdbx_seq_one_letter_code
_entity_poly.pdbx_strand_id
1 'polypeptide(L)'
;MPQSSSSNSGSASGSSTIKIPQTAAVGGVTITQPPTTATSYYKIAENQMVTFGWNLTSVIATPTSITLSAICENGNTYPVGIVDGDATELVWDIYSYQQDNPNSPLVQASYTLSMWDDRGPDATQRAGYMKSNNQLVFAMYTPQDYTSISDGWKCGSCNSALSNAVSSPAFMGIVITFVVMLMSGVQLLRASESRR
;
A
#
# COMPACT_ATOMS: atom_id res chain seq x y z
N MET A 1 32.06 -74.60 11.64
CA MET A 1 30.84 -73.90 11.18
C MET A 1 30.34 -73.02 12.32
N PRO A 2 29.87 -71.78 12.12
CA PRO A 2 29.90 -70.95 10.92
C PRO A 2 30.58 -69.57 11.13
N GLN A 3 30.93 -68.94 10.02
CA GLN A 3 31.50 -67.62 9.88
C GLN A 3 30.34 -66.64 9.65
N SER A 4 30.08 -65.74 10.60
CA SER A 4 29.00 -64.75 10.50
C SER A 4 29.49 -63.54 9.68
N SER A 5 29.13 -63.54 8.40
CA SER A 5 29.24 -62.40 7.50
C SER A 5 28.18 -61.36 7.81
N SER A 6 28.56 -60.26 8.46
CA SER A 6 27.72 -59.08 8.61
C SER A 6 27.73 -58.26 7.31
N SER A 7 26.66 -58.37 6.53
CA SER A 7 26.39 -57.56 5.35
C SER A 7 26.16 -56.09 5.77
N ASN A 8 27.19 -55.25 5.59
CA ASN A 8 27.10 -53.82 5.83
C ASN A 8 26.46 -53.14 4.60
N SER A 9 25.14 -53.12 4.54
CA SER A 9 24.37 -52.34 3.58
C SER A 9 24.45 -50.86 3.98
N GLY A 10 25.54 -50.21 3.59
CA GLY A 10 25.69 -48.75 3.67
C GLY A 10 24.87 -48.10 2.55
N SER A 11 23.73 -47.53 2.91
CA SER A 11 22.97 -46.63 2.05
C SER A 11 23.83 -45.40 1.74
N ALA A 12 24.38 -45.32 0.53
CA ALA A 12 25.08 -44.15 0.05
C ALA A 12 24.06 -43.03 -0.19
N SER A 13 23.92 -42.13 0.78
CA SER A 13 23.21 -40.85 0.58
C SER A 13 24.06 -40.02 -0.39
N GLY A 14 23.63 -39.92 -1.64
CA GLY A 14 24.30 -39.15 -2.68
C GLY A 14 24.29 -37.65 -2.35
N SER A 15 25.39 -37.14 -1.79
CA SER A 15 25.62 -35.70 -1.68
C SER A 15 25.94 -35.15 -3.07
N SER A 16 24.98 -34.49 -3.70
CA SER A 16 25.20 -33.73 -4.93
C SER A 16 26.15 -32.56 -4.62
N THR A 17 27.44 -32.75 -4.92
CA THR A 17 28.44 -31.71 -4.70
C THR A 17 28.34 -30.68 -5.82
N ILE A 18 27.69 -29.55 -5.55
CA ILE A 18 27.62 -28.41 -6.48
C ILE A 18 29.04 -27.86 -6.67
N LYS A 19 29.55 -27.87 -7.91
CA LYS A 19 30.87 -27.33 -8.24
C LYS A 19 30.77 -25.84 -8.54
N ILE A 20 31.09 -25.01 -7.55
CA ILE A 20 31.13 -23.55 -7.69
C ILE A 20 32.58 -23.14 -8.05
N PRO A 21 32.81 -22.49 -9.21
CA PRO A 21 34.13 -21.98 -9.57
C PRO A 21 34.65 -20.97 -8.53
N GLN A 22 35.97 -20.95 -8.28
CA GLN A 22 36.59 -19.95 -7.39
C GLN A 22 36.45 -18.51 -7.91
N THR A 23 36.20 -18.35 -9.22
CA THR A 23 35.94 -17.06 -9.87
C THR A 23 34.47 -16.65 -9.85
N ALA A 24 33.58 -17.45 -9.25
CA ALA A 24 32.16 -17.15 -9.23
C ALA A 24 31.87 -15.87 -8.42
N ALA A 25 31.04 -15.00 -8.98
CA ALA A 25 30.53 -13.84 -8.26
C ALA A 25 29.48 -14.27 -7.23
N VAL A 26 29.15 -13.36 -6.30
CA VAL A 26 27.98 -13.53 -5.43
C VAL A 26 26.71 -13.43 -6.27
N GLY A 27 25.76 -14.34 -6.04
CA GLY A 27 24.48 -14.32 -6.73
C GLY A 27 23.67 -13.09 -6.34
N GLY A 28 23.09 -12.40 -7.31
CA GLY A 28 22.24 -11.24 -7.12
C GLY A 28 20.82 -11.51 -7.56
N VAL A 29 19.89 -10.73 -7.02
CA VAL A 29 18.52 -10.68 -7.54
C VAL A 29 18.27 -9.30 -8.11
N THR A 30 17.70 -9.24 -9.31
CA THR A 30 17.30 -8.00 -9.95
C THR A 30 15.78 -8.01 -10.09
N ILE A 31 15.12 -7.06 -9.46
CA ILE A 31 13.67 -6.90 -9.54
C ILE A 31 13.31 -6.39 -10.95
N THR A 32 12.42 -7.10 -11.62
CA THR A 32 11.89 -6.75 -12.94
C THR A 32 10.50 -6.13 -12.83
N GLN A 33 9.72 -6.52 -11.82
CA GLN A 33 8.39 -6.00 -11.58
C GLN A 33 8.12 -5.81 -10.07
N PRO A 34 7.62 -4.65 -9.65
CA PRO A 34 7.49 -3.42 -10.44
C PRO A 34 8.87 -2.79 -10.76
N PRO A 35 8.94 -1.83 -11.70
CA PRO A 35 10.18 -1.11 -11.99
C PRO A 35 10.70 -0.37 -10.75
N THR A 36 11.96 -0.60 -10.38
CA THR A 36 12.59 0.05 -9.21
C THR A 36 12.93 1.52 -9.43
N THR A 37 12.72 2.06 -10.63
CA THR A 37 12.95 3.46 -10.99
C THR A 37 11.88 4.41 -10.48
N ALA A 38 10.73 3.90 -10.05
CA ALA A 38 9.62 4.69 -9.52
C ALA A 38 8.93 3.96 -8.36
N THR A 39 8.41 4.73 -7.41
CA THR A 39 7.60 4.17 -6.32
C THR A 39 6.29 3.65 -6.89
N SER A 40 6.02 2.36 -6.65
CA SER A 40 4.76 1.73 -7.03
C SER A 40 3.73 1.83 -5.92
N TYR A 41 2.46 2.03 -6.27
CA TYR A 41 1.35 2.20 -5.33
C TYR A 41 0.32 1.09 -5.53
N TYR A 42 0.03 0.35 -4.47
CA TYR A 42 -0.93 -0.74 -4.47
C TYR A 42 -2.14 -0.44 -3.59
N LYS A 43 -3.32 -0.71 -4.13
CA LYS A 43 -4.61 -0.46 -3.46
C LYS A 43 -5.01 -1.69 -2.66
N ILE A 44 -5.24 -1.56 -1.36
CA ILE A 44 -5.76 -2.65 -0.51
C ILE A 44 -7.26 -2.79 -0.77
N ALA A 45 -7.63 -3.58 -1.78
CA ALA A 45 -9.02 -3.84 -2.18
C ALA A 45 -9.15 -5.17 -2.93
N GLU A 46 -10.38 -5.68 -3.01
CA GLU A 46 -10.71 -6.87 -3.81
C GLU A 46 -10.17 -6.79 -5.23
N ASN A 47 -9.69 -7.92 -5.75
CA ASN A 47 -9.16 -8.07 -7.11
C ASN A 47 -7.96 -7.15 -7.43
N GLN A 48 -7.23 -6.69 -6.43
CA GLN A 48 -5.99 -5.92 -6.60
C GLN A 48 -4.80 -6.79 -6.20
N MET A 49 -4.35 -7.60 -7.16
CA MET A 49 -3.18 -8.48 -6.96
C MET A 49 -1.88 -7.71 -7.16
N VAL A 50 -0.90 -7.99 -6.30
CA VAL A 50 0.44 -7.41 -6.41
C VAL A 50 1.40 -8.45 -6.97
N THR A 51 1.97 -8.17 -8.15
CA THR A 51 2.97 -9.08 -8.76
C THR A 51 4.37 -8.55 -8.51
N PHE A 52 5.19 -9.38 -7.87
CA PHE A 52 6.63 -9.18 -7.76
C PHE A 52 7.34 -10.10 -8.74
N GLY A 53 8.13 -9.54 -9.64
CA GLY A 53 8.92 -10.27 -10.62
C GLY A 53 10.41 -9.99 -10.43
N TRP A 54 11.24 -11.00 -10.63
CA TRP A 54 12.69 -10.88 -10.52
C TRP A 54 13.46 -11.81 -11.45
N ASN A 55 14.76 -11.55 -11.58
CA ASN A 55 15.70 -12.40 -12.27
C ASN A 55 16.91 -12.68 -11.37
N LEU A 56 17.37 -13.93 -11.35
CA LEU A 56 18.55 -14.37 -10.61
C LEU A 56 19.80 -14.25 -11.47
N THR A 57 20.80 -13.55 -10.97
CA THR A 57 22.08 -13.31 -11.67
C THR A 57 23.21 -13.98 -10.90
N SER A 58 24.12 -14.69 -11.59
CA SER A 58 25.28 -15.34 -10.96
C SER A 58 24.94 -16.33 -9.83
N VAL A 59 23.71 -16.85 -9.80
CA VAL A 59 23.29 -17.93 -8.87
C VAL A 59 23.59 -19.26 -9.54
N ILE A 60 24.48 -20.04 -8.92
CA ILE A 60 24.95 -21.35 -9.42
C ILE A 60 24.37 -22.47 -8.54
N ALA A 61 24.31 -22.23 -7.22
CA ALA A 61 23.57 -23.05 -6.29
C ALA A 61 22.13 -22.53 -6.25
N THR A 62 21.24 -23.16 -7.03
CA THR A 62 19.81 -22.83 -7.00
C THR A 62 19.28 -23.03 -5.59
N PRO A 63 18.62 -22.02 -4.99
CA PRO A 63 18.03 -22.18 -3.67
C PRO A 63 16.89 -23.19 -3.72
N THR A 64 16.49 -23.71 -2.55
CA THR A 64 15.33 -24.61 -2.49
C THR A 64 14.03 -23.83 -2.45
N SER A 65 14.03 -22.69 -1.77
CA SER A 65 12.90 -21.77 -1.69
C SER A 65 13.39 -20.34 -1.62
N ILE A 66 12.59 -19.42 -2.16
CA ILE A 66 12.77 -17.98 -1.99
C ILE A 66 11.62 -17.45 -1.12
N THR A 67 11.97 -16.75 -0.05
CA THR A 67 11.00 -16.12 0.86
C THR A 67 10.95 -14.63 0.58
N LEU A 68 9.73 -14.09 0.51
CA LEU A 68 9.46 -12.67 0.35
C LEU A 68 8.71 -12.15 1.57
N SER A 69 9.14 -10.99 2.07
CA SER A 69 8.49 -10.30 3.17
C SER A 69 8.49 -8.79 2.96
N ALA A 70 7.42 -8.13 3.37
CA ALA A 70 7.25 -6.69 3.27
C ALA A 70 7.52 -6.07 4.64
N ILE A 71 8.59 -5.27 4.72
CA ILE A 71 8.97 -4.55 5.94
C ILE A 71 8.38 -3.14 5.83
N CYS A 72 7.40 -2.85 6.67
CA CYS A 72 6.78 -1.55 6.76
C CYS A 72 7.72 -0.53 7.42
N GLU A 73 7.59 0.74 7.06
CA GLU A 73 8.31 1.85 7.69
C GLU A 73 8.08 1.94 9.21
N ASN A 74 6.96 1.41 9.72
CA ASN A 74 6.69 1.32 11.16
C ASN A 74 7.51 0.23 11.89
N GLY A 75 8.31 -0.56 11.17
CA GLY A 75 9.12 -1.66 11.70
C GLY A 75 8.43 -3.03 11.70
N ASN A 76 7.13 -3.10 11.40
CA ASN A 76 6.42 -4.38 11.29
C ASN A 76 6.79 -5.11 9.99
N THR A 77 6.89 -6.42 10.08
CA THR A 77 7.24 -7.30 8.96
C THR A 77 6.04 -8.18 8.63
N TYR A 78 5.63 -8.18 7.37
CA TYR A 78 4.47 -8.92 6.88
C TYR A 78 4.93 -10.00 5.88
N PRO A 79 4.58 -11.28 6.09
CA PRO A 79 4.92 -12.32 5.13
C PRO A 79 4.15 -12.11 3.81
N VAL A 80 4.87 -12.05 2.69
CA VAL A 80 4.28 -11.94 1.36
C VAL A 80 4.04 -13.34 0.79
N GLY A 81 5.05 -14.21 0.89
CA GLY A 81 4.94 -15.62 0.52
C GLY A 81 6.29 -16.32 0.38
N ILE A 82 6.23 -17.62 0.11
CA ILE A 82 7.37 -18.49 -0.14
C ILE A 82 7.12 -19.19 -1.46
N VAL A 83 8.11 -19.18 -2.34
CA VAL A 83 8.06 -19.84 -3.66
C VAL A 83 9.27 -20.75 -3.83
N ASP A 84 9.21 -21.62 -4.84
CA ASP A 84 10.33 -22.47 -5.22
C ASP A 84 11.54 -21.64 -5.65
N GLY A 85 12.75 -22.19 -5.47
CA GLY A 85 13.98 -21.43 -5.68
C GLY A 85 14.31 -21.08 -7.13
N ASP A 86 13.60 -21.66 -8.10
CA ASP A 86 13.68 -21.32 -9.52
C ASP A 86 12.55 -20.38 -9.98
N ALA A 87 11.63 -20.01 -9.09
CA ALA A 87 10.57 -19.07 -9.39
C ALA A 87 11.14 -17.68 -9.72
N THR A 88 10.50 -17.03 -10.68
CA THR A 88 10.84 -15.67 -11.14
C THR A 88 9.75 -14.64 -10.81
N GLU A 89 8.63 -15.09 -10.25
CA GLU A 89 7.52 -14.24 -9.89
C GLU A 89 6.75 -14.77 -8.68
N LEU A 90 6.10 -13.86 -7.97
CA LEU A 90 5.15 -14.13 -6.91
C LEU A 90 4.00 -13.14 -7.01
N VAL A 91 2.77 -13.67 -6.97
CA VAL A 91 1.55 -12.87 -6.91
C VAL A 91 1.01 -12.87 -5.48
N TRP A 92 0.83 -11.69 -4.91
CA TRP A 92 0.36 -11.48 -3.55
C TRP A 92 -1.04 -10.87 -3.56
N ASP A 93 -2.00 -11.60 -2.97
CA ASP A 93 -3.34 -11.09 -2.68
C ASP A 93 -3.34 -10.33 -1.36
N ILE A 94 -3.10 -9.03 -1.45
CA ILE A 94 -3.07 -8.13 -0.29
C ILE A 94 -4.42 -8.02 0.42
N TYR A 95 -5.53 -8.23 -0.30
CA TYR A 95 -6.87 -8.12 0.29
C TYR A 95 -7.24 -9.37 1.06
N SER A 96 -7.01 -10.56 0.49
CA SER A 96 -7.17 -11.82 1.23
C SER A 96 -6.23 -11.88 2.44
N TYR A 97 -4.96 -11.47 2.28
CA TYR A 97 -4.02 -11.37 3.40
C TYR A 97 -4.56 -10.49 4.53
N GLN A 98 -5.13 -9.33 4.20
CA GLN A 98 -5.71 -8.41 5.19
C GLN A 98 -6.87 -9.06 5.97
N GLN A 99 -7.73 -9.80 5.27
CA GLN A 99 -8.88 -10.46 5.89
C GLN A 99 -8.46 -11.60 6.83
N ASP A 100 -7.44 -12.37 6.45
CA ASP A 100 -6.93 -13.50 7.24
C ASP A 100 -6.12 -13.06 8.47
N ASN A 101 -5.64 -11.80 8.49
CA ASN A 101 -4.78 -11.26 9.54
C ASN A 101 -5.40 -10.04 10.26
N PRO A 102 -6.59 -10.16 10.89
CA PRO A 102 -7.29 -9.03 11.51
C PRO A 102 -6.52 -8.41 12.68
N ASN A 103 -5.63 -9.18 13.33
CA ASN A 103 -4.81 -8.70 14.45
C ASN A 103 -3.54 -7.96 14.01
N SER A 104 -3.15 -8.08 12.74
CA SER A 104 -1.97 -7.41 12.17
C SER A 104 -2.32 -6.87 10.78
N PRO A 105 -3.18 -5.83 10.71
CA PRO A 105 -3.57 -5.24 9.45
C PRO A 105 -2.38 -4.59 8.76
N LEU A 106 -2.36 -4.69 7.43
CA LEU A 106 -1.59 -3.82 6.56
C LEU A 106 -2.07 -2.38 6.76
N VAL A 107 -1.11 -1.47 6.84
CA VAL A 107 -1.34 -0.05 7.08
C VAL A 107 -1.00 0.73 5.81
N GLN A 108 -1.58 1.92 5.68
CA GLN A 108 -1.21 2.83 4.60
C GLN A 108 0.18 3.41 4.87
N ALA A 109 1.21 2.83 4.27
CA ALA A 109 2.60 3.21 4.46
C ALA A 109 3.47 2.74 3.28
N SER A 110 4.75 3.11 3.32
CA SER A 110 5.78 2.53 2.46
C SER A 110 6.32 1.23 3.06
N TYR A 111 6.62 0.29 2.18
CA TYR A 111 7.10 -1.05 2.47
C TYR A 111 8.37 -1.33 1.66
N THR A 112 9.38 -1.88 2.30
CA THR A 112 10.57 -2.44 1.65
C THR A 112 10.34 -3.93 1.45
N LEU A 113 10.39 -4.40 0.20
CA LEU A 113 10.39 -5.83 -0.09
C LEU A 113 11.75 -6.40 0.29
N SER A 114 11.77 -7.32 1.24
CA SER A 114 12.94 -8.12 1.59
C SER A 114 12.77 -9.54 1.06
N MET A 115 13.78 -10.02 0.35
CA MET A 115 13.76 -11.32 -0.29
C MET A 115 15.06 -12.08 0.01
N TRP A 116 14.96 -13.36 0.37
CA TRP A 116 16.10 -14.20 0.73
C TRP A 116 15.86 -15.66 0.37
N ASP A 117 16.93 -16.46 0.36
CA ASP A 117 16.86 -17.89 0.07
C ASP A 117 16.68 -18.74 1.34
N ASP A 118 16.72 -20.07 1.23
CA ASP A 118 16.55 -21.00 2.35
C ASP A 118 17.56 -20.83 3.51
N ARG A 119 18.63 -20.04 3.32
CA ARG A 119 19.63 -19.74 4.36
C ARG A 119 19.20 -18.59 5.29
N GLY A 120 18.13 -17.89 4.95
CA GLY A 120 17.57 -16.80 5.76
C GLY A 120 18.03 -15.40 5.37
N PRO A 121 17.45 -14.35 5.99
CA PRO A 121 17.68 -12.95 5.62
C PRO A 121 19.12 -12.47 5.90
N ASP A 122 19.74 -12.99 6.95
CA ASP A 122 21.09 -12.65 7.41
C ASP A 122 22.18 -13.62 6.89
N ALA A 123 21.85 -14.41 5.88
CA ALA A 123 22.78 -15.38 5.31
C ALA A 123 24.07 -14.69 4.82
N THR A 124 25.22 -15.23 5.22
CA THR A 124 26.52 -14.73 4.76
C THR A 124 26.63 -14.82 3.24
N GLN A 125 27.12 -13.75 2.62
CA GLN A 125 27.36 -13.69 1.19
C GLN A 125 28.39 -14.75 0.79
N ARG A 126 28.03 -15.58 -0.19
CA ARG A 126 28.88 -16.67 -0.71
C ARG A 126 28.82 -16.66 -2.23
N ALA A 127 29.95 -16.90 -2.86
CA ALA A 127 30.05 -17.04 -4.31
C ALA A 127 29.10 -18.12 -4.82
N GLY A 128 28.35 -17.82 -5.89
CA GLY A 128 27.38 -18.73 -6.50
C GLY A 128 26.08 -18.94 -5.73
N TYR A 129 25.88 -18.29 -4.57
CA TYR A 129 24.62 -18.34 -3.82
C TYR A 129 23.90 -16.99 -3.89
N MET A 130 22.57 -17.01 -3.78
CA MET A 130 21.74 -15.81 -3.81
C MET A 130 21.98 -14.90 -2.60
N LYS A 131 22.23 -13.62 -2.83
CA LYS A 131 22.24 -12.60 -1.77
C LYS A 131 20.81 -12.14 -1.49
N SER A 132 20.50 -11.80 -0.24
CA SER A 132 19.26 -11.13 0.10
C SER A 132 19.10 -9.79 -0.63
N ASN A 133 17.88 -9.51 -1.09
CA ASN A 133 17.54 -8.29 -1.84
C ASN A 133 16.50 -7.47 -1.07
N ASN A 134 16.85 -6.21 -0.78
CA ASN A 134 15.97 -5.24 -0.11
C ASN A 134 15.87 -3.94 -0.93
N GLN A 135 15.95 -4.02 -2.26
CA GLN A 135 16.07 -2.84 -3.13
C GLN A 135 14.73 -2.26 -3.57
N LEU A 136 13.65 -3.05 -3.49
CA LEU A 136 12.33 -2.60 -3.91
C LEU A 136 11.59 -1.93 -2.75
N VAL A 137 11.15 -0.70 -2.98
CA VAL A 137 10.24 0.02 -2.08
C VAL A 137 8.93 0.29 -2.82
N PHE A 138 7.81 -0.02 -2.18
CA PHE A 138 6.47 0.21 -2.71
C PHE A 138 5.57 0.77 -1.60
N ALA A 139 4.49 1.46 -1.96
CA ALA A 139 3.54 2.01 -1.02
C ALA A 139 2.18 1.33 -1.17
N MET A 140 1.48 1.18 -0.04
CA MET A 140 0.13 0.63 -0.02
C MET A 140 -0.85 1.68 0.51
N TYR A 141 -2.08 1.68 0.02
CA TYR A 141 -3.12 2.59 0.49
C TYR A 141 -4.50 1.91 0.55
N THR A 142 -5.30 2.33 1.52
CA THR A 142 -6.68 1.89 1.66
C THR A 142 -7.60 2.87 0.93
N PRO A 143 -8.52 2.41 0.07
CA PRO A 143 -9.53 3.28 -0.50
C PRO A 143 -10.36 3.94 0.59
N GLN A 144 -10.72 5.21 0.39
CA GLN A 144 -11.77 5.84 1.17
C GLN A 144 -13.13 5.34 0.66
N ASP A 145 -14.07 5.14 1.59
CA ASP A 145 -15.44 4.81 1.22
C ASP A 145 -16.05 5.90 0.34
N TYR A 146 -16.70 5.50 -0.75
CA TYR A 146 -17.40 6.43 -1.62
C TYR A 146 -18.67 6.93 -0.93
N THR A 147 -18.65 8.18 -0.48
CA THR A 147 -19.88 8.87 -0.06
C THR A 147 -20.50 9.53 -1.29
N SER A 148 -21.73 9.13 -1.63
CA SER A 148 -22.41 9.72 -2.77
C SER A 148 -22.74 11.20 -2.50
N ILE A 149 -22.77 12.03 -3.54
CA ILE A 149 -23.19 13.43 -3.42
C ILE A 149 -24.62 13.55 -2.85
N SER A 150 -25.47 12.55 -3.10
CA SER A 150 -26.82 12.43 -2.54
C SER A 150 -26.84 12.17 -1.04
N ASP A 151 -25.79 11.57 -0.47
CA ASP A 151 -25.70 11.21 0.95
C ASP A 151 -25.12 12.33 1.84
N GLY A 152 -24.91 13.53 1.32
CA GLY A 152 -24.75 14.72 2.16
C GLY A 152 -23.45 15.52 2.01
N TRP A 153 -22.80 15.52 0.84
CA TRP A 153 -21.77 16.52 0.56
C TRP A 153 -22.41 17.91 0.48
N LYS A 154 -22.48 18.61 1.62
CA LYS A 154 -22.86 20.02 1.68
C LYS A 154 -21.58 20.85 1.58
N CYS A 155 -21.34 21.42 0.40
CA CYS A 155 -20.31 22.42 0.24
C CYS A 155 -20.53 23.57 1.24
N GLY A 156 -19.66 23.68 2.25
CA GLY A 156 -19.78 24.67 3.33
C GLY A 156 -19.75 26.13 2.86
N SER A 157 -19.37 26.39 1.60
CA SER A 157 -19.30 27.72 0.99
C SER A 157 -20.28 27.94 -0.17
N CYS A 158 -20.90 26.89 -0.73
CA CYS A 158 -21.65 27.04 -1.98
C CYS A 158 -23.04 27.68 -1.79
N ASN A 159 -23.52 27.84 -0.55
CA ASN A 159 -24.77 28.54 -0.24
C ASN A 159 -24.57 29.86 0.52
N SER A 160 -23.34 30.38 0.60
CA SER A 160 -23.00 31.61 1.35
C SER A 160 -23.60 32.88 0.75
N ALA A 161 -24.12 32.84 -0.48
CA ALA A 161 -24.67 34.02 -1.14
C ALA A 161 -25.93 34.56 -0.43
N LEU A 162 -26.77 33.68 0.14
CA LEU A 162 -27.96 34.08 0.91
C LEU A 162 -27.60 34.44 2.35
N SER A 163 -26.71 33.68 2.99
CA SER A 163 -26.32 33.92 4.39
C SER A 163 -25.49 35.20 4.56
N ASN A 164 -24.63 35.54 3.59
CA ASN A 164 -23.84 36.78 3.60
C ASN A 164 -24.67 38.00 3.18
N ALA A 165 -25.78 37.82 2.46
CA ALA A 165 -26.70 38.92 2.15
C ALA A 165 -27.48 39.36 3.40
N VAL A 166 -27.89 38.42 4.25
CA VAL A 166 -28.66 38.71 5.49
C VAL A 166 -27.76 39.23 6.63
N SER A 167 -26.49 38.84 6.65
CA SER A 167 -25.50 39.31 7.64
C SER A 167 -24.71 40.55 7.20
N SER A 168 -24.95 41.06 5.99
CA SER A 168 -24.36 42.32 5.53
C SER A 168 -25.05 43.53 6.19
N PRO A 169 -24.30 44.44 6.84
CA PRO A 169 -24.84 45.68 7.41
C PRO A 169 -25.60 46.54 6.39
N ALA A 170 -25.30 46.39 5.10
CA ALA A 170 -25.96 47.12 4.02
C ALA A 170 -27.43 46.69 3.82
N PHE A 171 -27.76 45.40 4.00
CA PHE A 171 -29.13 44.91 3.81
C PHE A 171 -30.06 45.39 4.94
N MET A 172 -29.58 45.39 6.18
CA MET A 172 -30.33 45.94 7.32
C MET A 172 -30.59 47.45 7.16
N GLY A 173 -29.63 48.19 6.62
CA GLY A 173 -29.79 49.62 6.31
C GLY A 173 -30.91 49.89 5.31
N ILE A 174 -31.02 49.07 4.25
CA ILE A 174 -32.07 49.18 3.21
C ILE A 174 -33.45 48.86 3.79
N VAL A 175 -33.58 47.81 4.61
CA VAL A 175 -34.87 47.45 5.24
C VAL A 175 -35.35 48.56 6.18
N ILE A 176 -34.46 49.12 7.00
CA ILE A 176 -34.82 50.20 7.94
C ILE A 176 -35.26 51.46 7.19
N THR A 177 -34.56 51.86 6.12
CA THR A 177 -34.95 53.03 5.33
C THR A 177 -36.29 52.85 4.63
N PHE A 178 -36.60 51.64 4.13
CA PHE A 178 -37.90 51.34 3.52
C PHE A 178 -39.06 51.48 4.53
N VAL A 179 -38.87 51.00 5.76
CA VAL A 179 -39.88 51.12 6.83
C VAL A 179 -40.11 52.59 7.22
N VAL A 180 -39.05 53.38 7.34
CA VAL A 180 -39.15 54.81 7.66
C VAL A 180 -39.84 55.61 6.55
N MET A 181 -39.56 55.30 5.28
CA MET A 181 -40.23 55.92 4.13
C MET A 181 -41.72 55.58 4.10
N LEU A 182 -42.11 54.32 4.35
CA LEU A 182 -43.51 53.91 4.41
C LEU A 182 -44.26 54.59 5.56
N MET A 183 -43.69 54.64 6.76
CA MET A 183 -44.31 55.33 7.90
C MET A 183 -44.46 56.84 7.63
N SER A 184 -43.46 57.48 7.03
CA SER A 184 -43.51 58.91 6.68
C SER A 184 -44.54 59.19 5.58
N GLY A 185 -44.63 58.32 4.57
CA GLY A 185 -45.65 58.42 3.52
C GLY A 185 -47.08 58.27 4.05
N VAL A 186 -47.32 57.37 5.00
CA VAL A 186 -48.63 57.19 5.62
C VAL A 186 -49.03 58.38 6.50
N GLN A 187 -48.07 59.05 7.15
CA GLN A 187 -48.37 60.27 7.90
C GLN A 187 -48.71 61.46 6.99
N LEU A 188 -48.03 61.61 5.85
CA LEU A 188 -48.35 62.65 4.88
C LEU A 188 -49.72 62.43 4.21
N LEU A 189 -50.08 61.17 3.90
CA LEU A 189 -51.39 60.84 3.36
C LEU A 189 -52.52 61.12 4.37
N ARG A 190 -52.35 60.75 5.65
CA ARG A 190 -53.33 61.06 6.70
C ARG A 190 -53.42 62.55 7.03
N ALA A 191 -52.31 63.29 6.95
CA ALA A 191 -52.32 64.74 7.13
C ALA A 191 -53.02 65.48 5.97
N SER A 192 -53.04 64.89 4.77
CA SER A 192 -53.73 65.44 3.60
C SER A 192 -55.25 65.20 3.62
N GLU A 193 -55.72 64.10 4.21
CA GLU A 193 -57.16 63.83 4.39
C GLU A 193 -57.82 64.73 5.45
N SER A 194 -57.06 65.21 6.45
CA SER A 194 -57.58 66.09 7.50
C SER A 194 -57.77 67.57 7.05
N ARG A 195 -57.41 67.89 5.79
CA ARG A 195 -57.46 69.26 5.25
C ARG A 195 -58.39 69.39 4.03
N ARG A 196 -59.43 68.57 3.95
CA ARG A 196 -60.64 68.74 3.13
C ARG A 196 -61.86 68.74 4.05
#